data_AF-A0A2H6D6A2-F1
#
_entry.id   AF-A0A2H6D6A2-F1
#
_cell.length_a   1.000
_cell.length_b   1.000
_cell.length_c   1.000
_cell.angle_alpha   90.00
_cell.angle_beta   90.00
_cell.angle_gamma   90.00
#
_symmetry.space_group_name_H-M   'P 1'
#
loop_
_entity.id
_entity.type
_entity.pdbx_description
1 polymer ?
#
loop_
_entity_poly.entity_id
_entity_poly.type
_entity_poly.pdbx_seq_one_letter_code
_entity_poly.pdbx_strand_id
1 'polypeptide(L)'
;MDYRTFMEQVTEKVNQMSSADKTDFLLNLLRLTPEVKREKILQLMTDDTSSFEQQFQEYQDYLAKLEDKEFHFTAEDEEIYDEFDWEPDYQVILIDSENVGKTLTEILDFAKQLVYQKHYHAACALYIRCLGLQFLTYDKEIGDQYEYYLGELIQEGVVDDDNSSVITHLLYAIYQTTKDTTELVKTFYHYLATPTNQEVKIADIFTVGPESLEQSEEFLFDWINFLKLNPSPLADRLLLDAVRTSSYFKQADHLFTLAQETAATHPYLYLECIHLFSSQNAPEKALEVGKDGLEKIPLHNKVRSQIAEKVVYLAKQFNDDSVFHAATQDTFYSDPCLDNLFPVLKLDLSQQEQEKLLRFVQNDHSVTNQVVLLFFLGQFEAVYKNISSDHHALGWSKSNKGVIIPLLLLLLRPMQYSKAAKALMADINFRISSHQLDVFEDEFIYWKSSVFLPEKNKAQYLNWCKKEIEKRGKELIVTKFRHHYHRMAALIVTLGEAEENNGVMGARAQIIQSYRKKHSRKRNFTAELDKLI
;
A
#
# COMPACT_ATOMS: atom_id res chain seq x y z
N MET A 1 -16.94 16.37 14.51
CA MET A 1 -16.38 17.41 15.39
C MET A 1 -15.42 16.70 16.31
N ASP A 2 -14.13 17.00 16.22
CA ASP A 2 -13.10 16.40 17.07
C ASP A 2 -13.26 16.88 18.54
N TYR A 3 -12.64 16.13 19.46
CA TYR A 3 -12.75 16.38 20.90
C TYR A 3 -12.33 17.80 21.28
N ARG A 4 -11.28 18.34 20.66
CA ARG A 4 -10.77 19.68 20.96
C ARG A 4 -11.74 20.76 20.50
N THR A 5 -12.21 20.70 19.26
CA THR A 5 -13.21 21.65 18.73
C THR A 5 -14.49 21.61 19.59
N PHE A 6 -14.89 20.43 20.05
CA PHE A 6 -16.00 20.28 20.98
C PHE A 6 -15.72 20.98 22.31
N MET A 7 -14.56 20.71 22.94
CA MET A 7 -14.19 21.28 24.23
C MET A 7 -14.01 22.80 24.21
N GLU A 8 -13.48 23.36 23.12
CA GLU A 8 -13.36 24.81 22.93
C GLU A 8 -14.74 25.49 22.91
N GLN A 9 -15.68 24.96 22.11
CA GLN A 9 -17.06 25.48 22.05
C GLN A 9 -17.83 25.30 23.36
N VAL A 10 -17.64 24.16 24.03
CA VAL A 10 -18.25 23.91 25.35
C VAL A 10 -17.71 24.90 26.36
N THR A 11 -16.39 25.11 26.40
CA THR A 11 -15.74 26.02 27.34
C THR A 11 -16.20 27.46 27.13
N GLU A 12 -16.28 27.92 25.87
CA GLU A 12 -16.80 29.25 25.55
C GLU A 12 -18.24 29.43 26.05
N LYS A 13 -19.13 28.49 25.75
CA LYS A 13 -20.53 28.53 26.19
C LYS A 13 -20.66 28.47 27.71
N VAL A 14 -19.91 27.58 28.36
CA VAL A 14 -19.92 27.44 29.82
C VAL A 14 -19.39 28.70 30.50
N ASN A 15 -18.38 29.36 29.94
CA ASN A 15 -17.84 30.61 30.50
C ASN A 15 -18.81 31.80 30.38
N GLN A 16 -19.74 31.76 29.42
CA GLN A 16 -20.80 32.77 29.27
C GLN A 16 -22.00 32.53 30.20
N MET A 17 -22.12 31.34 30.80
CA MET A 17 -23.22 30.98 31.71
C MET A 17 -23.04 31.60 33.10
N SER A 18 -24.14 32.05 33.71
CA SER A 18 -24.15 32.39 35.13
C SER A 18 -23.99 31.14 36.01
N SER A 19 -23.66 31.31 37.29
CA SER A 19 -23.57 30.16 38.21
C SER A 19 -24.88 29.36 38.30
N ALA A 20 -26.04 30.03 38.21
CA ALA A 20 -27.33 29.37 38.21
C ALA A 20 -27.54 28.55 36.92
N ASP A 21 -27.20 29.13 35.77
CA ASP A 21 -27.31 28.45 34.47
C ASP A 21 -26.38 27.23 34.41
N LYS A 22 -25.19 27.30 35.01
CA LYS A 22 -24.27 26.16 35.12
C LYS A 22 -24.85 25.02 35.94
N THR A 23 -25.49 25.32 37.08
CA THR A 23 -26.15 24.31 37.91
C THR A 23 -27.32 23.67 37.17
N ASP A 24 -28.18 24.45 36.53
CA ASP A 24 -29.31 23.92 35.75
C ASP A 24 -28.84 23.10 34.54
N PHE A 25 -27.80 23.56 33.85
CA PHE A 25 -27.18 22.83 32.75
C PHE A 25 -26.60 21.47 33.20
N LEU A 26 -25.85 21.45 34.30
CA LEU A 26 -25.30 20.23 34.88
C LEU A 26 -26.42 19.26 35.27
N LEU A 27 -27.45 19.73 35.99
CA LEU A 27 -28.58 18.88 36.38
C LEU A 27 -29.34 18.34 35.17
N ASN A 28 -29.46 19.12 34.08
CA ASN A 28 -30.06 18.65 32.83
C ASN A 28 -29.20 17.58 32.15
N LEU A 29 -27.87 17.74 32.11
CA LEU A 29 -26.97 16.68 31.61
C LEU A 29 -27.07 15.41 32.44
N LEU A 30 -27.11 15.53 33.77
CA LEU A 30 -27.24 14.39 34.69
C LEU A 30 -28.57 13.64 34.49
N ARG A 31 -29.68 14.36 34.23
CA ARG A 31 -30.99 13.75 33.92
C ARG A 31 -30.98 12.92 32.63
N LEU A 32 -30.12 13.28 31.66
CA LEU A 32 -29.97 12.57 30.39
C LEU A 32 -29.00 11.38 30.48
N THR A 33 -28.38 11.14 31.63
CA THR A 33 -27.41 10.05 31.80
C THR A 33 -28.12 8.68 31.76
N PRO A 34 -27.69 7.76 30.88
CA PRO A 34 -28.19 6.39 30.85
C PRO A 34 -28.00 5.68 32.19
N GLU A 35 -28.95 4.84 32.59
CA GLU A 35 -28.97 4.17 33.90
C GLU A 35 -27.64 3.48 34.25
N VAL A 36 -27.06 2.77 33.27
CA VAL A 36 -25.79 2.03 33.38
C VAL A 36 -24.58 2.91 33.73
N LYS A 37 -24.66 4.23 33.52
CA LYS A 37 -23.55 5.17 33.77
C LYS A 37 -23.72 6.02 35.03
N ARG A 38 -24.88 5.95 35.71
CA ARG A 38 -25.23 6.90 36.79
C ARG A 38 -24.36 6.73 38.04
N GLU A 39 -24.06 5.50 38.41
CA GLU A 39 -23.22 5.20 39.58
C GLU A 39 -21.80 5.73 39.41
N LYS A 40 -21.20 5.52 38.22
CA LYS A 40 -19.90 6.09 37.85
C LYS A 40 -19.89 7.62 37.91
N ILE A 41 -20.96 8.28 37.44
CA ILE A 41 -21.05 9.74 37.50
C ILE A 41 -21.18 10.25 38.94
N LEU A 42 -21.94 9.56 39.79
CA LEU A 42 -22.03 9.90 41.21
C LEU A 42 -20.66 9.83 41.90
N GLN A 43 -19.86 8.81 41.60
CA GLN A 43 -18.49 8.68 42.10
C GLN A 43 -17.58 9.83 41.63
N LEU A 44 -17.70 10.27 40.36
CA LEU A 44 -16.94 11.41 39.84
C LEU A 44 -17.31 12.74 40.53
N MET A 45 -18.53 12.88 41.05
CA MET A 45 -18.98 14.11 41.73
C MET A 45 -18.53 14.19 43.20
N THR A 46 -18.09 13.09 43.80
CA THR A 46 -17.68 13.04 45.20
C THR A 46 -16.21 13.41 45.45
N ASP A 47 -15.47 13.78 44.40
CA ASP A 47 -14.13 14.38 44.42
C ASP A 47 -13.22 13.80 45.52
N ASP A 48 -12.99 12.48 45.44
CA ASP A 48 -12.09 11.81 46.36
C ASP A 48 -10.82 11.45 45.60
N THR A 49 -9.83 12.34 45.64
CA THR A 49 -8.47 12.07 45.16
C THR A 49 -7.90 10.78 45.75
N SER A 50 -8.40 10.32 46.90
CA SER A 50 -8.04 9.03 47.49
C SER A 50 -8.57 7.81 46.70
N SER A 51 -9.64 7.96 45.91
CA SER A 51 -10.28 6.86 45.17
C SER A 51 -9.49 6.43 43.93
N PHE A 52 -8.85 7.37 43.21
CA PHE A 52 -8.07 6.98 42.03
C PHE A 52 -6.71 6.38 42.41
N GLU A 53 -6.08 6.86 43.51
CA GLU A 53 -4.81 6.32 44.00
C GLU A 53 -4.96 4.85 44.41
N GLN A 54 -6.06 4.51 45.07
CA GLN A 54 -6.37 3.13 45.42
C GLN A 54 -6.54 2.26 44.16
N GLN A 55 -7.40 2.68 43.21
CA GLN A 55 -7.62 1.92 41.98
C GLN A 55 -6.35 1.79 41.13
N PHE A 56 -5.54 2.85 41.07
CA PHE A 56 -4.23 2.82 40.41
C PHE A 56 -3.32 1.78 41.07
N GLN A 57 -3.24 1.75 42.40
CA GLN A 57 -2.43 0.76 43.10
C GLN A 57 -2.95 -0.66 42.91
N GLU A 58 -4.27 -0.87 42.96
CA GLU A 58 -4.89 -2.19 42.70
C GLU A 58 -4.50 -2.73 41.32
N TYR A 59 -4.53 -1.89 40.28
CA TYR A 59 -4.10 -2.28 38.94
C TYR A 59 -2.59 -2.46 38.82
N GLN A 60 -1.78 -1.65 39.50
CA GLN A 60 -0.32 -1.88 39.56
C GLN A 60 0.02 -3.23 40.22
N ASP A 61 -0.69 -3.59 41.29
CA ASP A 61 -0.52 -4.87 41.98
C ASP A 61 -1.01 -6.04 41.12
N TYR A 62 -2.09 -5.85 40.34
CA TYR A 62 -2.55 -6.85 39.38
C TYR A 62 -1.53 -7.07 38.25
N LEU A 63 -1.05 -6.00 37.61
CA LEU A 63 -0.02 -6.10 36.57
C LEU A 63 1.27 -6.73 37.09
N ALA A 64 1.65 -6.47 38.35
CA ALA A 64 2.80 -7.12 38.99
C ALA A 64 2.64 -8.64 39.11
N LYS A 65 1.41 -9.14 39.32
CA LYS A 65 1.16 -10.59 39.37
C LYS A 65 1.27 -11.24 37.99
N LEU A 66 0.94 -10.51 36.92
CA LEU A 66 1.10 -10.98 35.54
C LEU A 66 2.57 -11.03 35.09
N GLU A 67 3.48 -10.34 35.80
CA GLU A 67 4.92 -10.44 35.54
C GLU A 67 5.50 -11.78 36.02
N ASP A 68 4.82 -12.47 36.95
CA ASP A 68 5.16 -13.84 37.30
C ASP A 68 4.85 -14.74 36.09
N LYS A 69 5.84 -15.52 35.65
CA LYS A 69 5.83 -16.28 34.39
C LYS A 69 4.92 -17.53 34.43
N GLU A 70 3.65 -17.36 34.80
CA GLU A 70 2.61 -18.37 34.63
C GLU A 70 1.98 -18.26 33.22
N PHE A 71 1.34 -19.33 32.75
CA PHE A 71 0.62 -19.29 31.47
C PHE A 71 -0.67 -18.48 31.64
N HIS A 72 -0.82 -17.42 30.85
CA HIS A 72 -1.94 -16.51 30.87
C HIS A 72 -3.08 -16.96 29.95
N PHE A 73 -2.73 -17.61 28.83
CA PHE A 73 -3.68 -18.05 27.82
C PHE A 73 -3.40 -19.49 27.39
N THR A 74 -4.41 -20.11 26.77
CA THR A 74 -4.22 -21.33 25.98
C THR A 74 -4.47 -21.03 24.50
N ALA A 75 -3.69 -21.58 23.58
CA ALA A 75 -3.94 -21.53 22.14
C ALA A 75 -4.56 -22.85 21.63
N GLU A 76 -5.49 -22.73 20.69
CA GLU A 76 -6.04 -23.82 19.87
C GLU A 76 -6.03 -23.38 18.40
N ASP A 77 -5.64 -24.27 17.48
CA ASP A 77 -5.58 -23.99 16.04
C ASP A 77 -6.91 -24.37 15.36
N GLU A 78 -7.50 -23.45 14.59
CA GLU A 78 -8.65 -23.74 13.73
C GLU A 78 -8.24 -23.75 12.26
N GLU A 79 -8.50 -24.87 11.57
CA GLU A 79 -8.28 -25.00 10.12
C GLU A 79 -9.25 -24.12 9.31
N ILE A 80 -8.69 -23.23 8.49
CA ILE A 80 -9.42 -22.39 7.54
C ILE A 80 -9.00 -22.70 6.09
N TYR A 81 -9.95 -22.61 5.15
CA TYR A 81 -9.73 -22.93 3.74
C TYR A 81 -10.00 -21.70 2.86
N ASP A 82 -9.00 -21.25 2.10
CA ASP A 82 -9.15 -20.22 1.07
C ASP A 82 -9.75 -20.85 -0.23
N GLU A 83 -10.62 -20.11 -0.93
CA GLU A 83 -11.15 -20.50 -2.24
C GLU A 83 -10.07 -20.59 -3.34
N PHE A 84 -8.87 -20.01 -3.13
CA PHE A 84 -7.83 -19.85 -4.14
C PHE A 84 -6.52 -20.66 -3.94
N ASP A 85 -6.33 -21.31 -2.79
CA ASP A 85 -5.12 -22.11 -2.49
C ASP A 85 -5.42 -23.59 -2.17
N TRP A 86 -4.39 -24.44 -2.23
CA TRP A 86 -4.47 -25.90 -2.06
C TRP A 86 -4.12 -26.37 -0.64
N GLU A 87 -3.67 -25.48 0.25
CA GLU A 87 -3.22 -25.80 1.61
C GLU A 87 -4.19 -25.19 2.64
N PRO A 88 -4.57 -25.92 3.71
CA PRO A 88 -5.30 -25.33 4.83
C PRO A 88 -4.41 -24.27 5.48
N ASP A 89 -4.97 -23.08 5.68
CA ASP A 89 -4.38 -22.08 6.54
C ASP A 89 -4.91 -22.31 7.98
N TYR A 90 -4.23 -21.79 8.98
CA TYR A 90 -4.59 -22.03 10.39
C TYR A 90 -4.77 -20.69 11.09
N GLN A 91 -5.88 -20.53 11.79
CA GLN A 91 -6.12 -19.40 12.67
C GLN A 91 -5.91 -19.83 14.11
N VAL A 92 -5.05 -19.11 14.84
CA VAL A 92 -4.84 -19.34 16.27
C VAL A 92 -5.98 -18.69 17.05
N ILE A 93 -6.64 -19.45 17.93
CA ILE A 93 -7.64 -18.94 18.86
C ILE A 93 -7.07 -18.93 20.28
N LEU A 94 -7.06 -17.75 20.90
CA LEU A 94 -6.64 -17.58 22.28
C LEU A 94 -7.80 -17.75 23.25
N ILE A 95 -7.64 -18.64 24.22
CA ILE A 95 -8.59 -18.90 25.29
C ILE A 95 -8.15 -18.18 26.56
N ASP A 96 -8.92 -17.19 26.97
CA ASP A 96 -8.74 -16.39 28.18
C ASP A 96 -9.61 -16.91 29.34
N SER A 97 -9.13 -17.94 30.04
CA SER A 97 -9.88 -18.54 31.16
C SER A 97 -9.94 -17.66 32.40
N GLU A 98 -8.97 -16.75 32.57
CA GLU A 98 -8.85 -15.91 33.77
C GLU A 98 -9.43 -14.50 33.56
N ASN A 99 -9.94 -14.20 32.37
CA ASN A 99 -10.44 -12.87 31.97
C ASN A 99 -9.35 -11.79 32.05
N VAL A 100 -8.11 -12.16 31.70
CA VAL A 100 -6.97 -11.24 31.61
C VAL A 100 -7.26 -10.15 30.58
N GLY A 101 -7.79 -10.49 29.41
CA GLY A 101 -8.12 -9.55 28.34
C GLY A 101 -9.15 -8.51 28.75
N LYS A 102 -10.20 -8.93 29.45
CA LYS A 102 -11.20 -8.01 30.03
C LYS A 102 -10.57 -7.08 31.07
N THR A 103 -9.73 -7.61 31.96
CA THR A 103 -9.09 -6.81 33.01
C THR A 103 -8.11 -5.80 32.41
N LEU A 104 -7.34 -6.19 31.38
CA LEU A 104 -6.48 -5.28 30.62
C LEU A 104 -7.29 -4.17 29.95
N THR A 105 -8.43 -4.51 29.36
CA THR A 105 -9.36 -3.51 28.78
C THR A 105 -9.78 -2.48 29.84
N GLU A 106 -10.17 -2.92 31.04
CA GLU A 106 -10.55 -2.04 32.15
C GLU A 106 -9.38 -1.15 32.61
N ILE A 107 -8.15 -1.67 32.61
CA ILE A 107 -6.93 -0.92 32.94
C ILE A 107 -6.63 0.16 31.88
N LEU A 108 -6.73 -0.18 30.59
CA LEU A 108 -6.50 0.77 29.50
C LEU A 108 -7.56 1.87 29.49
N ASP A 109 -8.83 1.53 29.73
CA ASP A 109 -9.93 2.48 29.90
C ASP A 109 -9.71 3.41 31.10
N PHE A 110 -9.15 2.89 32.19
CA PHE A 110 -8.79 3.68 33.36
C PHE A 110 -7.60 4.60 33.08
N ALA A 111 -6.55 4.11 32.42
CA ALA A 111 -5.41 4.93 32.01
C ALA A 111 -5.85 6.09 31.09
N LYS A 112 -6.78 5.83 30.18
CA LYS A 112 -7.41 6.85 29.32
C LYS A 112 -8.17 7.91 30.14
N GLN A 113 -8.92 7.48 31.16
CA GLN A 113 -9.60 8.41 32.08
C GLN A 113 -8.60 9.29 32.84
N LEU A 114 -7.48 8.72 33.30
CA LEU A 114 -6.40 9.47 33.95
C LEU A 114 -5.83 10.55 33.02
N VAL A 115 -5.67 10.29 31.72
CA VAL A 115 -5.27 11.31 30.74
C VAL A 115 -6.26 12.47 30.72
N TYR A 116 -7.57 12.20 30.62
CA TYR A 116 -8.60 13.26 30.60
C TYR A 116 -8.72 14.02 31.93
N GLN A 117 -8.36 13.38 33.04
CA GLN A 117 -8.29 13.98 34.37
C GLN A 117 -6.93 14.65 34.66
N LYS A 118 -6.02 14.67 33.68
CA LYS A 118 -4.67 15.29 33.78
C LYS A 118 -3.70 14.59 34.73
N HIS A 119 -3.97 13.34 35.09
CA HIS A 119 -3.07 12.48 35.87
C HIS A 119 -2.04 11.78 34.96
N TYR A 120 -1.27 12.57 34.22
CA TYR A 120 -0.42 12.08 33.12
C TYR A 120 0.65 11.07 33.56
N HIS A 121 1.34 11.29 34.68
CA HIS A 121 2.34 10.35 35.17
C HIS A 121 1.75 8.98 35.52
N ALA A 122 0.56 8.94 36.13
CA ALA A 122 -0.13 7.70 36.46
C ALA A 122 -0.61 6.98 35.19
N ALA A 123 -1.16 7.73 34.22
CA ALA A 123 -1.53 7.18 32.92
C ALA A 123 -0.32 6.55 32.19
N CYS A 124 0.81 7.27 32.11
CA CYS A 124 2.05 6.77 31.52
C CYS A 124 2.51 5.47 32.18
N ALA A 125 2.50 5.42 33.52
CA ALA A 125 2.95 4.24 34.27
C ALA A 125 2.10 3.00 33.93
N LEU A 126 0.78 3.12 33.82
CA LEU A 126 -0.08 1.99 33.45
C LEU A 126 0.14 1.56 31.99
N TYR A 127 0.15 2.49 31.05
CA TYR A 127 0.34 2.18 29.63
C TYR A 127 1.70 1.53 29.36
N ILE A 128 2.79 2.11 29.87
CA ILE A 128 4.14 1.56 29.70
C ILE A 128 4.22 0.16 30.30
N ARG A 129 3.62 -0.05 31.48
CA ARG A 129 3.62 -1.36 32.12
C ARG A 129 2.85 -2.39 31.30
N CYS A 130 1.65 -2.06 30.81
CA CYS A 130 0.87 -2.96 29.96
C CYS A 130 1.61 -3.32 28.66
N LEU A 131 2.26 -2.35 28.01
CA LEU A 131 3.05 -2.57 26.80
C LEU A 131 4.33 -3.38 27.04
N GLY A 132 4.88 -3.32 28.26
CA GLY A 132 6.09 -4.04 28.65
C GLY A 132 5.85 -5.50 29.08
N LEU A 133 4.60 -5.93 29.24
CA LEU A 133 4.27 -7.30 29.63
C LEU A 133 4.43 -8.28 28.48
N GLN A 134 4.90 -9.49 28.83
CA GLN A 134 4.92 -10.66 27.98
C GLN A 134 3.89 -11.66 28.50
N PHE A 135 2.92 -12.00 27.67
CA PHE A 135 1.84 -12.92 28.03
C PHE A 135 2.17 -14.31 27.50
N LEU A 136 2.53 -15.22 28.40
CA LEU A 136 2.83 -16.60 28.05
C LEU A 136 1.55 -17.37 27.70
N THR A 137 1.56 -18.00 26.53
CA THR A 137 0.46 -18.82 26.02
C THR A 137 0.95 -20.25 25.83
N TYR A 138 0.17 -21.23 26.30
CA TYR A 138 0.45 -22.64 26.06
C TYR A 138 -0.42 -23.20 24.93
N ASP A 139 0.20 -23.81 23.94
CA ASP A 139 -0.48 -24.52 22.87
C ASP A 139 -0.66 -25.99 23.27
N LYS A 140 -1.91 -26.42 23.42
CA LYS A 140 -2.23 -27.79 23.85
C LYS A 140 -2.05 -28.83 22.75
N GLU A 141 -2.15 -28.43 21.48
CA GLU A 141 -2.13 -29.35 20.34
C GLU A 141 -0.70 -29.71 19.95
N ILE A 142 0.18 -28.70 19.90
CA ILE A 142 1.59 -28.85 19.53
C ILE A 142 2.46 -29.07 20.76
N GLY A 143 2.02 -28.61 21.94
CA GLY A 143 2.76 -28.71 23.19
C GLY A 143 3.87 -27.65 23.35
N ASP A 144 3.80 -26.58 22.55
CA ASP A 144 4.73 -25.45 22.55
C ASP A 144 4.21 -24.28 23.39
N GLN A 145 5.06 -23.28 23.59
CA GLN A 145 4.73 -22.04 24.30
C GLN A 145 5.09 -20.83 23.45
N TYR A 146 4.23 -19.82 23.49
CA TYR A 146 4.38 -18.57 22.75
C TYR A 146 4.33 -17.38 23.70
N GLU A 147 4.97 -16.28 23.31
CA GLU A 147 4.92 -15.01 24.02
C GLU A 147 4.11 -14.03 23.17
N TYR A 148 3.04 -13.50 23.74
CA TYR A 148 2.24 -12.43 23.14
C TYR A 148 2.53 -11.10 23.83
N TYR A 149 2.45 -10.01 23.08
CA TYR A 149 2.47 -8.64 23.59
C TYR A 149 1.08 -8.02 23.48
N LEU A 150 0.84 -6.92 24.21
CA LEU A 150 -0.47 -6.24 24.24
C LEU A 150 -1.02 -5.96 22.84
N GLY A 151 -0.18 -5.53 21.91
CA GLY A 151 -0.61 -5.19 20.56
C GLY A 151 -1.14 -6.38 19.76
N GLU A 152 -0.62 -7.58 20.02
CA GLU A 152 -1.08 -8.84 19.41
C GLU A 152 -2.38 -9.30 20.07
N LEU A 153 -2.52 -9.16 21.39
CA LEU A 153 -3.78 -9.48 22.08
C LEU A 153 -4.95 -8.59 21.62
N ILE A 154 -4.68 -7.33 21.28
CA ILE A 154 -5.65 -6.44 20.65
C ILE A 154 -5.99 -6.93 19.24
N GLN A 155 -4.99 -7.32 18.44
CA GLN A 155 -5.19 -7.82 17.08
C GLN A 155 -6.03 -9.12 17.05
N GLU A 156 -5.80 -10.03 18.01
CA GLU A 156 -6.56 -11.27 18.17
C GLU A 156 -7.93 -11.05 18.83
N GLY A 157 -8.28 -9.82 19.21
CA GLY A 157 -9.57 -9.46 19.81
C GLY A 157 -9.78 -9.94 21.24
N VAL A 158 -8.70 -10.33 21.94
CA VAL A 158 -8.74 -10.72 23.37
C VAL A 158 -8.89 -9.48 24.26
N VAL A 159 -8.27 -8.37 23.87
CA VAL A 159 -8.39 -7.06 24.52
C VAL A 159 -9.24 -6.15 23.63
N ASP A 160 -10.33 -5.61 24.17
CA ASP A 160 -11.28 -4.75 23.46
C ASP A 160 -10.82 -3.28 23.51
N ASP A 161 -9.75 -2.98 22.79
CA ASP A 161 -9.24 -1.61 22.59
C ASP A 161 -8.64 -1.48 21.18
N ASP A 162 -8.15 -0.29 20.86
CA ASP A 162 -7.46 0.03 19.61
C ASP A 162 -6.00 0.40 19.89
N ASN A 163 -5.07 -0.29 19.21
CA ASN A 163 -3.63 -0.03 19.33
C ASN A 163 -3.30 1.44 19.07
N SER A 164 -3.95 2.05 18.07
CA SER A 164 -3.71 3.46 17.74
C SER A 164 -4.17 4.38 18.87
N SER A 165 -5.34 4.12 19.46
CA SER A 165 -5.85 4.80 20.65
C SER A 165 -4.87 4.69 21.82
N VAL A 166 -4.44 3.48 22.20
CA VAL A 166 -3.51 3.26 23.33
C VAL A 166 -2.23 4.10 23.16
N ILE A 167 -1.59 4.00 22.00
CA ILE A 167 -0.30 4.67 21.74
C ILE A 167 -0.47 6.18 21.64
N THR A 168 -1.58 6.66 21.08
CA THR A 168 -1.86 8.10 20.97
C THR A 168 -2.02 8.74 22.36
N HIS A 169 -2.77 8.10 23.27
CA HIS A 169 -2.94 8.58 24.64
C HIS A 169 -1.65 8.49 25.46
N LEU A 170 -0.87 7.40 25.28
CA LEU A 170 0.44 7.26 25.90
C LEU A 170 1.39 8.38 25.46
N LEU A 171 1.56 8.60 24.15
CA LEU A 171 2.49 9.61 23.64
C LEU A 171 2.06 11.03 24.02
N TYR A 172 0.76 11.30 24.11
CA TYR A 172 0.24 12.56 24.64
C TYR A 172 0.62 12.74 26.13
N ALA A 173 0.40 11.71 26.95
CA ALA A 173 0.76 11.76 28.36
C ALA A 173 2.28 11.90 28.57
N ILE A 174 3.09 11.20 27.78
CA ILE A 174 4.55 11.33 27.79
C ILE A 174 4.95 12.77 27.48
N TYR A 175 4.38 13.36 26.43
CA TYR A 175 4.63 14.76 26.07
C TYR A 175 4.35 15.70 27.25
N GLN A 176 3.22 15.53 27.95
CA GLN A 176 2.85 16.36 29.08
C GLN A 176 3.78 16.20 30.30
N THR A 177 4.50 15.09 30.39
CA THR A 177 5.36 14.76 31.55
C THR A 177 6.85 15.01 31.30
N THR A 178 7.29 14.99 30.04
CA THR A 178 8.72 15.05 29.67
C THR A 178 9.10 16.45 29.23
N LYS A 179 10.12 17.02 29.86
CA LYS A 179 10.64 18.36 29.53
C LYS A 179 11.80 18.37 28.53
N ASP A 180 12.51 17.25 28.42
CA ASP A 180 13.64 17.13 27.49
C ASP A 180 13.14 16.73 26.10
N THR A 181 13.21 17.67 25.15
CA THR A 181 12.79 17.45 23.76
C THR A 181 13.59 16.33 23.08
N THR A 182 14.86 16.14 23.43
CA THR A 182 15.70 15.08 22.85
C THR A 182 15.24 13.69 23.30
N GLU A 183 14.90 13.56 24.58
CA GLU A 183 14.32 12.32 25.13
C GLU A 183 12.95 12.04 24.49
N LEU A 184 12.15 13.09 24.35
CA LEU A 184 10.81 13.01 23.77
C LEU A 184 10.86 12.52 22.31
N VAL A 185 11.73 13.10 21.48
CA VAL A 185 11.95 12.66 20.08
C VAL A 185 12.33 11.18 20.02
N LYS A 186 13.27 10.73 20.83
CA LYS A 186 13.69 9.31 20.84
C LYS A 186 12.54 8.39 21.25
N THR A 187 11.77 8.79 22.25
CA THR A 187 10.64 8.03 22.78
C THR A 187 9.52 7.92 21.75
N PHE A 188 9.18 9.03 21.09
CA PHE A 188 8.19 9.05 20.01
C PHE A 188 8.60 8.11 18.87
N TYR A 189 9.86 8.21 18.40
CA TYR A 189 10.33 7.34 17.33
C TYR A 189 10.29 5.86 17.72
N HIS A 190 10.67 5.51 18.96
CA HIS A 190 10.62 4.14 19.46
C HIS A 190 9.20 3.54 19.36
N TYR A 191 8.19 4.22 19.90
CA TYR A 191 6.82 3.69 19.87
C TYR A 191 6.23 3.67 18.46
N LEU A 192 6.47 4.71 17.66
CA LEU A 192 5.94 4.83 16.30
C LEU A 192 6.66 3.93 15.28
N ALA A 193 7.81 3.36 15.63
CA ALA A 193 8.51 2.38 14.81
C ALA A 193 7.92 0.96 14.90
N THR A 194 7.07 0.71 15.88
CA THR A 194 6.42 -0.60 16.04
C THR A 194 5.42 -0.83 14.90
N PRO A 195 5.45 -1.98 14.19
CA PRO A 195 4.59 -2.24 13.04
C PRO A 195 3.08 -2.10 13.30
N THR A 196 2.62 -2.45 14.50
CA THR A 196 1.20 -2.31 14.91
C THR A 196 0.74 -0.86 15.04
N ASN A 197 1.66 0.11 15.00
CA ASN A 197 1.40 1.53 15.27
C ASN A 197 1.56 2.43 14.02
N GLN A 198 1.59 1.84 12.83
CA GLN A 198 1.85 2.56 11.58
C GLN A 198 0.80 3.64 11.23
N GLU A 199 -0.40 3.53 11.78
CA GLU A 199 -1.50 4.47 11.53
C GLU A 199 -1.47 5.71 12.41
N VAL A 200 -0.72 5.68 13.53
CA VAL A 200 -0.65 6.78 14.50
C VAL A 200 0.04 8.00 13.89
N LYS A 201 -0.61 9.16 14.02
CA LYS A 201 -0.12 10.47 13.56
C LYS A 201 0.14 11.42 14.72
N ILE A 202 1.15 12.28 14.56
CA ILE A 202 1.47 13.40 15.44
C ILE A 202 0.27 14.33 15.62
N ALA A 203 -0.49 14.60 14.56
CA ALA A 203 -1.70 15.43 14.65
C ALA A 203 -2.75 14.85 15.63
N ASP A 204 -2.91 13.53 15.65
CA ASP A 204 -3.85 12.85 16.55
C ASP A 204 -3.35 12.92 17.99
N ILE A 205 -2.04 12.70 18.21
CA ILE A 205 -1.39 12.87 19.52
C ILE A 205 -1.62 14.29 20.05
N PHE A 206 -1.51 15.31 19.20
CA PHE A 206 -1.64 16.72 19.60
C PHE A 206 -3.07 17.14 19.96
N THR A 207 -4.06 16.31 19.66
CA THR A 207 -5.50 16.65 19.81
C THR A 207 -6.30 15.68 20.69
N VAL A 208 -5.72 14.55 21.08
CA VAL A 208 -6.42 13.49 21.83
C VAL A 208 -6.82 13.88 23.25
N GLY A 209 -6.03 14.74 23.91
CA GLY A 209 -6.15 15.02 25.34
C GLY A 209 -6.80 16.37 25.69
N PRO A 210 -7.00 16.64 27.00
CA PRO A 210 -7.78 17.77 27.49
C PRO A 210 -7.07 19.14 27.36
N GLU A 211 -5.74 19.15 27.25
CA GLU A 211 -4.92 20.35 27.22
C GLU A 211 -4.12 20.48 25.92
N SER A 212 -3.84 21.72 25.51
CA SER A 212 -2.92 21.96 24.40
C SER A 212 -1.49 21.62 24.81
N LEU A 213 -0.73 21.04 23.88
CA LEU A 213 0.69 20.75 24.10
C LEU A 213 1.51 22.04 23.97
N GLU A 214 2.19 22.43 25.04
CA GLU A 214 3.09 23.59 25.03
C GLU A 214 4.32 23.31 24.16
N GLN A 215 4.88 24.35 23.55
CA GLN A 215 6.09 24.26 22.70
C GLN A 215 5.98 23.25 21.54
N SER A 216 4.76 22.97 21.06
CA SER A 216 4.52 21.97 20.01
C SER A 216 5.28 22.24 18.71
N GLU A 217 5.47 23.50 18.32
CA GLU A 217 6.27 23.85 17.14
C GLU A 217 7.76 23.61 17.37
N GLU A 218 8.30 23.89 18.56
CA GLU A 218 9.69 23.63 18.90
C GLU A 218 9.99 22.13 18.84
N PHE A 219 9.11 21.31 19.42
CA PHE A 219 9.17 19.86 19.28
C PHE A 219 9.11 19.42 17.81
N LEU A 220 8.18 19.95 17.01
CA LEU A 220 8.06 19.60 15.60
C LEU A 220 9.34 19.95 14.81
N PHE A 221 10.01 21.06 15.12
CA PHE A 221 11.29 21.39 14.51
C PHE A 221 12.38 20.37 14.86
N ASP A 222 12.51 20.00 16.13
CA ASP A 222 13.49 18.98 16.57
C ASP A 222 13.18 17.60 16.00
N TRP A 223 11.90 17.25 15.95
CA TRP A 223 11.39 16.02 15.34
C TRP A 223 11.71 15.95 13.84
N ILE A 224 11.45 17.01 13.09
CA ILE A 224 11.77 17.12 11.65
C ILE A 224 13.29 17.06 11.44
N ASN A 225 14.08 17.73 12.27
CA ASN A 225 15.55 17.69 12.21
C ASN A 225 16.11 16.31 12.53
N PHE A 226 15.47 15.55 13.42
CA PHE A 226 15.83 14.17 13.68
C PHE A 226 15.47 13.28 12.48
N LEU A 227 14.24 13.37 11.96
CA LEU A 227 13.78 12.50 10.87
C LEU A 227 14.55 12.71 9.57
N LYS A 228 14.88 13.97 9.22
CA LYS A 228 15.61 14.28 7.98
C LYS A 228 17.02 13.67 7.92
N LEU A 229 17.58 13.30 9.06
CA LEU A 229 18.89 12.65 9.18
C LEU A 229 18.80 11.11 9.18
N ASN A 230 17.60 10.54 9.19
CA ASN A 230 17.35 9.09 9.34
C ASN A 230 16.52 8.55 8.16
N PRO A 231 17.09 8.44 6.94
CA PRO A 231 16.35 8.00 5.76
C PRO A 231 15.79 6.59 5.92
N SER A 232 14.46 6.48 5.95
CA SER A 232 13.72 5.22 5.99
C SER A 232 12.27 5.45 5.54
N PRO A 233 11.55 4.40 5.07
CA PRO A 233 10.13 4.52 4.76
C PRO A 233 9.28 5.02 5.94
N LEU A 234 9.66 4.62 7.17
CA LEU A 234 9.03 5.11 8.39
C LEU A 234 9.28 6.61 8.59
N ALA A 235 10.52 7.05 8.42
CA ALA A 235 10.87 8.46 8.56
C ALA A 235 10.18 9.34 7.50
N ASP A 236 10.03 8.88 6.26
CA ASP A 236 9.26 9.57 5.23
C ASP A 236 7.81 9.81 5.66
N ARG A 237 7.14 8.76 6.16
CA ARG A 237 5.75 8.84 6.68
C ARG A 237 5.65 9.87 7.81
N LEU A 238 6.51 9.73 8.82
CA LEU A 238 6.50 10.59 10.01
C LEU A 238 6.86 12.04 9.69
N LEU A 239 7.76 12.25 8.73
CA LEU A 239 8.19 13.57 8.29
C LEU A 239 7.05 14.30 7.57
N LEU A 240 6.35 13.60 6.66
CA LEU A 240 5.17 14.14 5.98
C LEU A 240 4.06 14.54 6.96
N ASP A 241 3.84 13.71 7.98
CA ASP A 241 2.86 14.00 9.03
C ASP A 241 3.27 15.22 9.88
N ALA A 242 4.55 15.31 10.25
CA ALA A 242 5.09 16.44 11.00
C ALA A 242 4.98 17.78 10.25
N VAL A 243 5.36 17.81 8.96
CA VAL A 243 5.29 19.05 8.16
C VAL A 243 3.84 19.51 7.92
N ARG A 244 2.89 18.57 7.79
CA ARG A 244 1.46 18.89 7.68
C ARG A 244 0.88 19.45 8.99
N THR A 245 1.42 18.99 10.11
CA THR A 245 1.00 19.42 11.45
C THR A 245 1.57 20.79 11.81
N SER A 246 2.83 21.06 11.46
CA SER A 246 3.51 22.33 11.78
C SER A 246 2.87 23.53 11.08
N SER A 247 2.62 24.58 11.84
CA SER A 247 2.17 25.87 11.30
C SER A 247 3.24 26.56 10.44
N TYR A 248 4.53 26.33 10.72
CA TYR A 248 5.63 26.91 9.96
C TYR A 248 5.70 26.34 8.53
N PHE A 249 5.52 25.03 8.38
CA PHE A 249 5.61 24.32 7.10
C PHE A 249 4.32 24.37 6.25
N LYS A 250 3.23 24.95 6.78
CA LYS A 250 2.07 25.35 5.96
C LYS A 250 2.40 26.43 4.94
N GLN A 251 3.51 27.15 5.13
CA GLN A 251 4.05 28.07 4.12
C GLN A 251 4.87 27.26 3.11
N ALA A 252 4.39 27.23 1.86
CA ALA A 252 4.94 26.36 0.83
C ALA A 252 6.41 26.64 0.50
N ASP A 253 6.87 27.90 0.62
CA ASP A 253 8.28 28.26 0.40
C ASP A 253 9.21 27.66 1.49
N HIS A 254 8.75 27.54 2.75
CA HIS A 254 9.51 26.88 3.82
C HIS A 254 9.60 25.37 3.60
N LEU A 255 8.48 24.74 3.22
CA LEU A 255 8.44 23.31 2.89
C LEU A 255 9.35 23.00 1.69
N PHE A 256 9.35 23.86 0.68
CA PHE A 256 10.21 23.70 -0.49
C PHE A 256 11.69 23.77 -0.13
N THR A 257 12.09 24.67 0.76
CA THR A 257 13.48 24.73 1.26
C THR A 257 13.88 23.40 1.92
N LEU A 258 13.02 22.83 2.77
CA LEU A 258 13.28 21.53 3.38
C LEU A 258 13.34 20.39 2.35
N ALA A 259 12.45 20.41 1.35
CA ALA A 259 12.45 19.41 0.27
C ALA A 259 13.76 19.47 -0.53
N GLN A 260 14.28 20.67 -0.81
CA GLN A 260 15.56 20.84 -1.49
C GLN A 260 16.74 20.30 -0.67
N GLU A 261 16.76 20.54 0.66
CA GLU A 261 17.79 20.03 1.57
C GLU A 261 17.82 18.49 1.63
N THR A 262 16.66 17.86 1.40
CA THR A 262 16.45 16.42 1.64
C THR A 262 16.12 15.64 0.36
N ALA A 263 16.34 16.21 -0.82
CA ALA A 263 15.91 15.64 -2.10
C ALA A 263 16.36 14.18 -2.33
N ALA A 264 17.57 13.83 -1.87
CA ALA A 264 18.13 12.49 -2.04
C ALA A 264 17.59 11.47 -1.02
N THR A 265 17.13 11.92 0.16
CA THR A 265 16.76 11.07 1.30
C THR A 265 15.25 11.00 1.54
N HIS A 266 14.54 12.11 1.32
CA HIS A 266 13.11 12.27 1.58
C HIS A 266 12.37 12.95 0.39
N PRO A 267 12.43 12.36 -0.82
CA PRO A 267 11.89 12.97 -2.04
C PRO A 267 10.37 13.20 -2.02
N TYR A 268 9.62 12.50 -1.16
CA TYR A 268 8.17 12.69 -1.02
C TYR A 268 7.78 14.11 -0.61
N LEU A 269 8.68 14.87 0.02
CA LEU A 269 8.43 16.27 0.35
C LEU A 269 8.20 17.15 -0.88
N TYR A 270 8.77 16.81 -2.03
CA TYR A 270 8.47 17.51 -3.29
C TYR A 270 7.02 17.31 -3.73
N LEU A 271 6.46 16.10 -3.58
CA LEU A 271 5.06 15.84 -3.89
C LEU A 271 4.14 16.65 -2.96
N GLU A 272 4.50 16.76 -1.68
CA GLU A 272 3.77 17.59 -0.73
C GLU A 272 3.85 19.08 -1.09
N CYS A 273 5.02 19.57 -1.50
CA CYS A 273 5.20 20.95 -1.99
C CYS A 273 4.32 21.25 -3.21
N ILE A 274 4.34 20.35 -4.21
CA ILE A 274 3.53 20.49 -5.44
C ILE A 274 2.05 20.55 -5.08
N HIS A 275 1.58 19.66 -4.19
CA HIS A 275 0.20 19.66 -3.71
C HIS A 275 -0.14 20.99 -3.01
N LEU A 276 0.72 21.46 -2.11
CA LEU A 276 0.49 22.67 -1.33
C LEU A 276 0.41 23.92 -2.22
N PHE A 277 1.36 24.12 -3.14
CA PHE A 277 1.32 25.23 -4.10
C PHE A 277 0.09 25.15 -5.02
N SER A 278 -0.29 23.95 -5.47
CA SER A 278 -1.50 23.76 -6.28
C SER A 278 -2.76 24.12 -5.50
N SER A 279 -2.86 23.72 -4.22
CA SER A 279 -4.01 24.04 -3.35
C SER A 279 -4.12 25.54 -3.05
N GLN A 280 -3.00 26.26 -3.08
CA GLN A 280 -2.92 27.71 -2.91
C GLN A 280 -3.10 28.47 -4.24
N ASN A 281 -3.53 27.79 -5.30
CA ASN A 281 -3.76 28.35 -6.63
C ASN A 281 -2.52 29.00 -7.25
N ALA A 282 -1.34 28.38 -7.02
CA ALA A 282 -0.05 28.78 -7.60
C ALA A 282 0.56 27.62 -8.45
N PRO A 283 -0.10 27.20 -9.55
CA PRO A 283 0.36 26.08 -10.36
C PRO A 283 1.71 26.33 -11.07
N GLU A 284 2.09 27.59 -11.31
CA GLU A 284 3.39 27.95 -11.88
C GLU A 284 4.52 27.59 -10.90
N LYS A 285 4.35 27.94 -9.62
CA LYS A 285 5.29 27.54 -8.56
C LYS A 285 5.32 26.02 -8.38
N ALA A 286 4.17 25.35 -8.45
CA ALA A 286 4.12 23.90 -8.41
C ALA A 286 4.93 23.25 -9.54
N LEU A 287 4.89 23.84 -10.75
CA LEU A 287 5.69 23.39 -11.88
C LEU A 287 7.20 23.63 -11.65
N GLU A 288 7.58 24.79 -11.12
CA GLU A 288 8.96 25.10 -10.75
C GLU A 288 9.52 24.10 -9.73
N VAL A 289 8.77 23.81 -8.67
CA VAL A 289 9.13 22.80 -7.67
C VAL A 289 9.29 21.43 -8.31
N GLY A 290 8.37 21.02 -9.18
CA GLY A 290 8.47 19.76 -9.89
C GLY A 290 9.73 19.66 -10.75
N LYS A 291 10.07 20.71 -11.51
CA LYS A 291 11.31 20.79 -12.29
C LYS A 291 12.56 20.69 -11.40
N ASP A 292 12.58 21.40 -10.28
CA ASP A 292 13.68 21.35 -9.29
C ASP A 292 13.83 19.92 -8.71
N GLY A 293 12.72 19.25 -8.43
CA GLY A 293 12.71 17.86 -7.96
C GLY A 293 13.28 16.88 -9.00
N LEU A 294 12.93 17.05 -10.28
CA LEU A 294 13.49 16.23 -11.35
C LEU A 294 15.00 16.42 -11.53
N GLU A 295 15.53 17.60 -11.19
CA GLU A 295 16.97 17.88 -11.24
C GLU A 295 17.73 17.28 -10.04
N LYS A 296 17.18 17.38 -8.83
CA LYS A 296 17.90 17.03 -7.59
C LYS A 296 17.70 15.61 -7.11
N ILE A 297 16.56 14.99 -7.41
CA ILE A 297 16.27 13.63 -6.95
C ILE A 297 17.05 12.63 -7.82
N PRO A 298 17.69 11.61 -7.23
CA PRO A 298 18.42 10.60 -8.00
C PRO A 298 17.57 9.93 -9.07
N LEU A 299 18.18 9.65 -10.23
CA LEU A 299 17.48 9.13 -11.41
C LEU A 299 16.60 7.92 -11.10
N HIS A 300 17.14 6.90 -10.43
CA HIS A 300 16.44 5.63 -10.16
C HIS A 300 15.50 5.65 -8.95
N ASN A 301 15.17 6.84 -8.43
CA ASN A 301 14.21 6.95 -7.35
C ASN A 301 12.78 6.96 -7.92
N LYS A 302 11.94 5.99 -7.52
CA LYS A 302 10.55 5.89 -8.01
C LYS A 302 9.69 7.11 -7.71
N VAL A 303 9.99 7.84 -6.63
CA VAL A 303 9.27 9.09 -6.31
C VAL A 303 9.54 10.17 -7.36
N ARG A 304 10.72 10.16 -8.00
CA ARG A 304 11.03 11.04 -9.14
C ARG A 304 10.09 10.79 -10.32
N SER A 305 9.70 9.53 -10.56
CA SER A 305 8.70 9.19 -11.58
C SER A 305 7.33 9.79 -11.24
N GLN A 306 6.89 9.67 -9.98
CA GLN A 306 5.63 10.28 -9.52
C GLN A 306 5.64 11.82 -9.62
N ILE A 307 6.79 12.45 -9.36
CA ILE A 307 6.96 13.89 -9.54
C ILE A 307 6.90 14.25 -11.03
N ALA A 308 7.54 13.45 -11.89
CA ALA A 308 7.49 13.64 -13.34
C ALA A 308 6.06 13.56 -13.87
N GLU A 309 5.22 12.66 -13.35
CA GLU A 309 3.78 12.61 -13.69
C GLU A 309 3.04 13.90 -13.34
N LYS A 310 3.32 14.50 -12.17
CA LYS A 310 2.74 15.80 -11.78
C LYS A 310 3.23 16.92 -12.70
N VAL A 311 4.51 16.92 -13.06
CA VAL A 311 5.09 17.87 -14.01
C VAL A 311 4.45 17.73 -15.39
N VAL A 312 4.22 16.49 -15.87
CA VAL A 312 3.50 16.22 -17.12
C VAL A 312 2.10 16.83 -17.11
N TYR A 313 1.35 16.66 -16.01
CA TYR A 313 0.02 17.25 -15.87
C TYR A 313 0.06 18.78 -15.92
N LEU A 314 0.97 19.40 -15.16
CA LEU A 314 1.12 20.86 -15.12
C LEU A 314 1.61 21.42 -16.48
N ALA A 315 2.57 20.77 -17.13
CA ALA A 315 3.07 21.16 -18.44
C ALA A 315 1.96 21.18 -19.50
N LYS A 316 1.05 20.19 -19.48
CA LYS A 316 -0.14 20.19 -20.34
C LYS A 316 -1.06 21.37 -20.05
N GLN A 317 -1.30 21.69 -18.78
CA GLN A 317 -2.13 22.85 -18.39
C GLN A 317 -1.56 24.17 -18.94
N PHE A 318 -0.23 24.29 -18.99
CA PHE A 318 0.45 25.48 -19.50
C PHE A 318 0.78 25.43 -21.00
N ASN A 319 0.47 24.34 -21.71
CA ASN A 319 0.90 24.09 -23.08
C ASN A 319 2.42 24.21 -23.29
N ASP A 320 3.21 23.74 -22.30
CA ASP A 320 4.68 23.70 -22.36
C ASP A 320 5.14 22.35 -22.92
N ASP A 321 5.14 22.23 -24.25
CA ASP A 321 5.45 20.97 -24.96
C ASP A 321 6.87 20.46 -24.67
N SER A 322 7.83 21.36 -24.47
CA SER A 322 9.22 21.02 -24.16
C SER A 322 9.32 20.31 -22.82
N VAL A 323 8.67 20.87 -21.79
CA VAL A 323 8.65 20.28 -20.45
C VAL A 323 7.79 19.03 -20.41
N PHE A 324 6.66 19.01 -21.12
CA PHE A 324 5.84 17.81 -21.26
C PHE A 324 6.66 16.65 -21.84
N HIS A 325 7.43 16.90 -22.91
CA HIS A 325 8.26 15.89 -23.57
C HIS A 325 9.39 15.38 -22.65
N ALA A 326 10.10 16.29 -21.98
CA ALA A 326 11.18 15.92 -21.06
C ALA A 326 10.67 15.17 -19.83
N ALA A 327 9.62 15.68 -19.17
CA ALA A 327 9.05 15.05 -17.98
C ALA A 327 8.42 13.69 -18.29
N THR A 328 7.79 13.52 -19.45
CA THR A 328 7.28 12.21 -19.88
C THR A 328 8.40 11.18 -19.99
N GLN A 329 9.57 11.56 -20.51
CA GLN A 329 10.74 10.68 -20.50
C GLN A 329 11.23 10.38 -19.07
N ASP A 330 11.22 11.38 -18.18
CA ASP A 330 11.63 11.21 -16.79
C ASP A 330 10.76 10.22 -16.00
N THR A 331 9.45 10.12 -16.31
CA THR A 331 8.59 9.08 -15.71
C THR A 331 9.17 7.68 -15.92
N PHE A 332 9.65 7.40 -17.14
CA PHE A 332 10.19 6.10 -17.51
C PHE A 332 11.61 5.87 -16.99
N TYR A 333 12.51 6.84 -17.13
CA TYR A 333 13.89 6.65 -16.67
C TYR A 333 14.00 6.49 -15.14
N SER A 334 13.00 6.98 -14.40
CA SER A 334 12.96 6.86 -12.94
C SER A 334 12.23 5.63 -12.40
N ASP A 335 11.27 5.09 -13.14
CA ASP A 335 10.67 3.78 -12.84
C ASP A 335 10.40 3.04 -14.16
N PRO A 336 11.36 2.23 -14.66
CA PRO A 336 11.31 1.65 -16.00
C PRO A 336 10.39 0.44 -16.06
N CYS A 337 9.09 0.72 -16.04
CA CYS A 337 8.01 -0.23 -16.23
C CYS A 337 7.28 0.01 -17.56
N LEU A 338 6.40 -0.92 -17.94
CA LEU A 338 5.65 -0.81 -19.18
C LEU A 338 4.66 0.37 -19.13
N ASP A 339 4.07 0.62 -17.97
CA ASP A 339 3.08 1.69 -17.77
C ASP A 339 3.69 3.06 -18.08
N ASN A 340 4.93 3.30 -17.65
CA ASN A 340 5.66 4.53 -17.95
C ASN A 340 6.27 4.55 -19.36
N LEU A 341 6.44 3.39 -20.00
CA LEU A 341 6.94 3.32 -21.38
C LEU A 341 5.86 3.77 -22.38
N PHE A 342 4.59 3.42 -22.16
CA PHE A 342 3.51 3.74 -23.10
C PHE A 342 3.40 5.24 -23.43
N PRO A 343 3.41 6.18 -22.45
CA PRO A 343 3.47 7.60 -22.74
C PRO A 343 4.70 8.01 -23.56
N VAL A 344 5.87 7.44 -23.27
CA VAL A 344 7.11 7.73 -24.01
C VAL A 344 7.01 7.30 -25.47
N LEU A 345 6.36 6.17 -25.76
CA LEU A 345 6.15 5.69 -27.14
C LEU A 345 5.20 6.59 -27.96
N LYS A 346 4.44 7.48 -27.31
CA LYS A 346 3.56 8.46 -27.96
C LYS A 346 4.26 9.77 -28.31
N LEU A 347 5.47 9.98 -27.81
CA LEU A 347 6.27 11.16 -28.11
C LEU A 347 6.91 11.06 -29.50
N ASP A 348 7.11 12.21 -30.14
CA ASP A 348 7.93 12.32 -31.35
C ASP A 348 9.41 12.34 -30.97
N LEU A 349 9.96 11.15 -30.67
CA LEU A 349 11.35 11.00 -30.25
C LEU A 349 12.31 11.18 -31.43
N SER A 350 13.29 12.05 -31.27
CA SER A 350 14.44 12.15 -32.18
C SER A 350 15.23 10.84 -32.24
N GLN A 351 16.01 10.64 -33.29
CA GLN A 351 16.85 9.44 -33.43
C GLN A 351 17.78 9.24 -32.22
N GLN A 352 18.36 10.32 -31.69
CA GLN A 352 19.24 10.26 -30.53
C GLN A 352 18.51 9.82 -29.26
N GLU A 353 17.26 10.27 -29.07
CA GLU A 353 16.42 9.85 -27.94
C GLU A 353 16.00 8.39 -28.06
N GLN A 354 15.63 7.94 -29.26
CA GLN A 354 15.32 6.53 -29.52
C GLN A 354 16.52 5.62 -29.20
N GLU A 355 17.73 6.02 -29.63
CA GLU A 355 18.97 5.29 -29.33
C GLU A 355 19.28 5.29 -27.83
N LYS A 356 19.07 6.42 -27.14
CA LYS A 356 19.25 6.53 -25.68
C LYS A 356 18.28 5.62 -24.94
N LEU A 357 16.99 5.66 -25.29
CA LEU A 357 15.94 4.83 -24.69
C LEU A 357 16.26 3.34 -24.85
N LEU A 358 16.63 2.92 -26.07
CA LEU A 358 17.01 1.54 -26.34
C LEU A 358 18.23 1.11 -25.53
N ARG A 359 19.29 1.94 -25.49
CA ARG A 359 20.50 1.65 -24.71
C ARG A 359 20.22 1.56 -23.21
N PHE A 360 19.35 2.42 -22.69
CA PHE A 360 18.93 2.39 -21.29
C PHE A 360 18.23 1.07 -20.97
N VAL A 361 17.22 0.69 -21.75
CA VAL A 361 16.51 -0.58 -21.56
C VAL A 361 17.44 -1.79 -21.66
N GLN A 362 18.46 -1.74 -22.51
CA GLN A 362 19.41 -2.85 -22.70
C GLN A 362 20.45 -2.99 -21.60
N ASN A 363 20.88 -1.90 -20.96
CA ASN A 363 22.09 -1.91 -20.14
C ASN A 363 21.87 -1.46 -18.69
N ASP A 364 20.74 -0.83 -18.38
CA ASP A 364 20.48 -0.32 -17.03
C ASP A 364 19.98 -1.43 -16.09
N HIS A 365 20.59 -1.51 -14.92
CA HIS A 365 20.34 -2.53 -13.90
C HIS A 365 18.98 -2.36 -13.19
N SER A 366 18.38 -1.16 -13.24
CA SER A 366 17.06 -0.89 -12.66
C SER A 366 15.91 -1.53 -13.45
N VAL A 367 16.18 -2.00 -14.68
CA VAL A 367 15.19 -2.57 -15.59
C VAL A 367 14.96 -4.06 -15.30
N THR A 368 13.86 -4.39 -14.60
CA THR A 368 13.56 -5.77 -14.16
C THR A 368 12.84 -6.62 -15.22
N ASN A 369 12.08 -6.00 -16.15
CA ASN A 369 11.31 -6.67 -17.20
C ASN A 369 11.81 -6.35 -18.63
N GLN A 370 13.14 -6.32 -18.79
CA GLN A 370 13.82 -5.89 -20.02
C GLN A 370 13.25 -6.52 -21.30
N VAL A 371 12.99 -7.83 -21.30
CA VAL A 371 12.49 -8.56 -22.49
C VAL A 371 11.13 -8.05 -22.96
N VAL A 372 10.25 -7.68 -22.01
CA VAL A 372 8.94 -7.11 -22.31
C VAL A 372 9.10 -5.69 -22.87
N LEU A 373 9.93 -4.86 -22.26
CA LEU A 373 10.15 -3.49 -22.75
C LEU A 373 10.79 -3.49 -24.15
N LEU A 374 11.75 -4.38 -24.41
CA LEU A 374 12.33 -4.57 -25.74
C LEU A 374 11.28 -4.99 -26.79
N PHE A 375 10.27 -5.77 -26.39
CA PHE A 375 9.17 -6.13 -27.28
C PHE A 375 8.37 -4.89 -27.69
N PHE A 376 8.01 -4.03 -26.74
CA PHE A 376 7.29 -2.78 -27.02
C PHE A 376 8.16 -1.72 -27.74
N LEU A 377 9.48 -1.79 -27.61
CA LEU A 377 10.43 -1.02 -28.44
C LEU A 377 10.66 -1.60 -29.85
N GLY A 378 9.87 -2.61 -30.25
CA GLY A 378 9.94 -3.22 -31.59
C GLY A 378 11.20 -4.07 -31.84
N GLN A 379 11.97 -4.40 -30.80
CA GLN A 379 13.20 -5.20 -30.90
C GLN A 379 12.89 -6.72 -31.00
N PHE A 380 11.93 -7.07 -31.86
CA PHE A 380 11.36 -8.42 -31.94
C PHE A 380 12.40 -9.49 -32.22
N GLU A 381 13.41 -9.21 -33.04
CA GLU A 381 14.46 -10.19 -33.36
C GLU A 381 15.38 -10.46 -32.18
N ALA A 382 15.72 -9.43 -31.40
CA ALA A 382 16.50 -9.59 -30.18
C ALA A 382 15.71 -10.38 -29.12
N VAL A 383 14.43 -10.05 -28.94
CA VAL A 383 13.49 -10.76 -28.06
C VAL A 383 13.36 -12.23 -28.49
N TYR A 384 13.16 -12.49 -29.78
CA TYR A 384 13.07 -13.84 -30.33
C TYR A 384 14.35 -14.64 -30.07
N LYS A 385 15.53 -14.09 -30.36
CA LYS A 385 16.81 -14.79 -30.13
C LYS A 385 17.05 -15.11 -28.67
N ASN A 386 16.73 -14.17 -27.77
CA ASN A 386 16.86 -14.37 -26.33
C ASN A 386 15.99 -15.54 -25.87
N ILE A 387 14.70 -15.54 -26.23
CA ILE A 387 13.73 -16.48 -25.68
C ILE A 387 13.69 -17.83 -26.40
N SER A 388 13.91 -17.87 -27.72
CA SER A 388 13.81 -19.11 -28.50
C SER A 388 14.90 -20.13 -28.17
N SER A 389 16.00 -19.68 -27.53
CA SER A 389 17.07 -20.54 -27.02
C SER A 389 16.67 -21.35 -25.77
N ASP A 390 15.63 -20.91 -25.05
CA ASP A 390 15.09 -21.64 -23.92
C ASP A 390 14.36 -22.90 -24.39
N HIS A 391 14.85 -24.08 -24.00
CA HIS A 391 14.25 -25.36 -24.37
C HIS A 391 13.16 -25.83 -23.41
N HIS A 392 12.92 -25.11 -22.30
CA HIS A 392 11.77 -25.38 -21.44
C HIS A 392 10.47 -25.16 -22.21
N ALA A 393 9.46 -25.91 -21.83
CA ALA A 393 8.13 -25.73 -22.37
C ALA A 393 7.54 -24.38 -21.95
N LEU A 394 6.52 -23.93 -22.66
CA LEU A 394 5.77 -22.71 -22.33
C LEU A 394 5.24 -22.77 -20.89
N GLY A 395 5.98 -22.16 -19.95
CA GLY A 395 5.65 -22.07 -18.54
C GLY A 395 4.82 -20.83 -18.24
N TRP A 396 3.85 -20.95 -17.34
CA TRP A 396 2.95 -19.83 -17.02
C TRP A 396 3.48 -18.94 -15.91
N SER A 397 3.94 -19.46 -14.77
CA SER A 397 4.17 -18.62 -13.59
C SER A 397 5.47 -17.82 -13.57
N LYS A 398 6.54 -18.26 -14.26
CA LYS A 398 7.88 -17.61 -14.15
C LYS A 398 8.66 -17.48 -15.47
N SER A 399 8.04 -17.76 -16.62
CA SER A 399 8.75 -17.78 -17.91
C SER A 399 8.40 -16.58 -18.78
N ASN A 400 9.43 -15.92 -19.34
CA ASN A 400 9.29 -14.88 -20.36
C ASN A 400 8.52 -15.38 -21.60
N LYS A 401 8.59 -16.69 -21.92
CA LYS A 401 7.76 -17.28 -22.99
C LYS A 401 6.27 -17.13 -22.71
N GLY A 402 5.86 -17.26 -21.46
CA GLY A 402 4.47 -17.16 -21.00
C GLY A 402 3.86 -15.78 -21.19
N VAL A 403 4.67 -14.75 -21.42
CA VAL A 403 4.24 -13.38 -21.74
C VAL A 403 4.42 -13.09 -23.23
N ILE A 404 5.58 -13.44 -23.79
CA ILE A 404 5.97 -13.00 -25.14
C ILE A 404 5.25 -13.78 -26.25
N ILE A 405 4.96 -15.07 -26.06
CA ILE A 405 4.17 -15.84 -27.03
C ILE A 405 2.75 -15.26 -27.16
N PRO A 406 1.99 -15.04 -26.06
CA PRO A 406 0.73 -14.31 -26.13
C PRO A 406 0.84 -12.93 -26.79
N LEU A 407 1.84 -12.11 -26.43
CA LEU A 407 2.03 -10.78 -27.03
C LEU A 407 2.27 -10.85 -28.54
N LEU A 408 3.07 -11.81 -29.03
CA LEU A 408 3.27 -12.05 -30.47
C LEU A 408 1.98 -12.45 -31.17
N LEU A 409 1.16 -13.32 -30.57
CA LEU A 409 -0.15 -13.67 -31.14
C LEU A 409 -1.07 -12.45 -31.20
N LEU A 410 -1.11 -11.64 -30.14
CA LEU A 410 -1.89 -10.40 -30.08
C LEU A 410 -1.41 -9.37 -31.12
N LEU A 411 -0.11 -9.32 -31.40
CA LEU A 411 0.47 -8.51 -32.47
C LEU A 411 0.07 -9.02 -33.87
N LEU A 412 0.09 -10.34 -34.08
CA LEU A 412 -0.12 -10.97 -35.40
C LEU A 412 -1.58 -11.17 -35.81
N ARG A 413 -2.51 -11.20 -34.84
CA ARG A 413 -3.98 -11.31 -35.07
C ARG A 413 -4.57 -10.00 -35.63
N PRO A 414 -5.83 -9.98 -36.10
CA PRO A 414 -6.46 -8.72 -36.54
C PRO A 414 -6.74 -7.79 -35.35
N MET A 415 -7.01 -6.51 -35.59
CA MET A 415 -7.35 -5.54 -34.53
C MET A 415 -8.74 -5.75 -33.91
N GLN A 416 -9.63 -6.45 -34.61
CA GLN A 416 -11.00 -6.67 -34.16
C GLN A 416 -11.05 -7.39 -32.80
N TYR A 417 -12.07 -7.09 -32.00
CA TYR A 417 -12.29 -7.74 -30.72
C TYR A 417 -12.43 -9.27 -30.85
N SER A 418 -11.84 -10.02 -29.92
CA SER A 418 -12.20 -11.43 -29.70
C SER A 418 -12.12 -11.79 -28.21
N LYS A 419 -13.00 -12.69 -27.77
CA LYS A 419 -13.01 -13.18 -26.38
C LYS A 419 -11.68 -13.82 -25.99
N ALA A 420 -11.08 -14.57 -26.92
CA ALA A 420 -9.77 -15.18 -26.74
C ALA A 420 -8.65 -14.14 -26.55
N ALA A 421 -8.64 -13.09 -27.39
CA ALA A 421 -7.67 -12.01 -27.24
C ALA A 421 -7.82 -11.28 -25.91
N LYS A 422 -9.07 -10.96 -25.50
CA LYS A 422 -9.33 -10.33 -24.19
C LYS A 422 -8.86 -11.21 -23.03
N ALA A 423 -9.09 -12.52 -23.10
CA ALA A 423 -8.61 -13.45 -22.07
C ALA A 423 -7.07 -13.49 -21.99
N LEU A 424 -6.37 -13.43 -23.12
CA LEU A 424 -4.90 -13.34 -23.14
C LEU A 424 -4.42 -11.99 -22.62
N MET A 425 -5.03 -10.87 -23.03
CA MET A 425 -4.70 -9.55 -22.52
C MET A 425 -4.86 -9.47 -21.00
N ALA A 426 -5.94 -10.06 -20.44
CA ALA A 426 -6.13 -10.13 -18.99
C ALA A 426 -5.01 -10.88 -18.27
N ASP A 427 -4.60 -12.06 -18.78
CA ASP A 427 -3.51 -12.86 -18.19
C ASP A 427 -2.15 -12.16 -18.30
N ILE A 428 -1.93 -11.39 -19.36
CA ILE A 428 -0.71 -10.60 -19.56
C ILE A 428 -0.71 -9.38 -18.65
N ASN A 429 -1.81 -8.62 -18.62
CA ASN A 429 -1.95 -7.39 -17.86
C ASN A 429 -1.56 -7.59 -16.39
N PHE A 430 -2.13 -8.63 -15.77
CA PHE A 430 -1.83 -9.04 -14.38
C PHE A 430 -0.33 -9.23 -14.08
N ARG A 431 0.51 -9.45 -15.09
CA ARG A 431 1.94 -9.75 -14.92
C ARG A 431 2.87 -8.60 -15.24
N ILE A 432 2.46 -7.68 -16.11
CA ILE A 432 3.39 -6.69 -16.69
C ILE A 432 2.92 -5.24 -16.54
N SER A 433 1.70 -5.03 -16.08
CA SER A 433 1.10 -3.70 -15.95
C SER A 433 0.32 -3.60 -14.63
N SER A 434 0.39 -2.42 -14.01
CA SER A 434 -0.43 -2.05 -12.86
C SER A 434 -1.76 -1.39 -13.27
N HIS A 435 -1.91 -1.06 -14.56
CA HIS A 435 -3.13 -0.46 -15.09
C HIS A 435 -4.31 -1.43 -15.08
N GLN A 436 -5.52 -0.85 -15.09
CA GLN A 436 -6.73 -1.59 -15.38
C GLN A 436 -6.69 -2.15 -16.81
N LEU A 437 -7.37 -3.28 -17.02
CA LEU A 437 -7.28 -4.04 -18.28
C LEU A 437 -7.72 -3.23 -19.50
N ASP A 438 -8.75 -2.39 -19.37
CA ASP A 438 -9.25 -1.51 -20.41
C ASP A 438 -8.19 -0.48 -20.84
N VAL A 439 -7.51 0.15 -19.88
CA VAL A 439 -6.40 1.08 -20.15
C VAL A 439 -5.26 0.35 -20.87
N PHE A 440 -4.89 -0.85 -20.41
CA PHE A 440 -3.86 -1.65 -21.09
C PHE A 440 -4.25 -2.06 -22.51
N GLU A 441 -5.52 -2.42 -22.74
CA GLU A 441 -6.04 -2.78 -24.07
C GLU A 441 -5.94 -1.59 -25.02
N ASP A 442 -6.33 -0.39 -24.58
CA ASP A 442 -6.23 0.84 -25.37
C ASP A 442 -4.77 1.19 -25.72
N GLU A 443 -3.86 1.12 -24.74
CA GLU A 443 -2.43 1.35 -24.97
C GLU A 443 -1.82 0.34 -25.93
N PHE A 444 -2.16 -0.93 -25.78
CA PHE A 444 -1.68 -1.99 -26.67
C PHE A 444 -2.19 -1.80 -28.10
N ILE A 445 -3.47 -1.46 -28.28
CA ILE A 445 -4.06 -1.22 -29.61
C ILE A 445 -3.40 -0.01 -30.27
N TYR A 446 -3.21 1.08 -29.53
CA TYR A 446 -2.50 2.26 -30.03
C TYR A 446 -1.09 1.89 -30.49
N TRP A 447 -0.30 1.23 -29.63
CA TRP A 447 1.05 0.79 -29.95
C TRP A 447 1.10 -0.16 -31.16
N LYS A 448 0.18 -1.14 -31.21
CA LYS A 448 0.12 -2.10 -32.31
C LYS A 448 -0.19 -1.42 -33.65
N SER A 449 -0.88 -0.28 -33.65
CA SER A 449 -1.19 0.47 -34.87
C SER A 449 0.02 1.23 -35.43
N SER A 450 1.02 1.55 -34.59
CA SER A 450 2.22 2.30 -34.98
C SER A 450 3.42 1.40 -35.31
N VAL A 451 3.43 0.15 -34.84
CA VAL A 451 4.57 -0.74 -35.01
C VAL A 451 4.60 -1.44 -36.38
N PHE A 452 5.78 -1.45 -37.01
CA PHE A 452 6.01 -2.16 -38.27
C PHE A 452 6.68 -3.51 -38.02
N LEU A 453 6.08 -4.58 -38.59
CA LEU A 453 6.65 -5.92 -38.57
C LEU A 453 6.75 -6.47 -40.01
N PRO A 454 7.96 -6.73 -40.54
CA PRO A 454 8.13 -7.26 -41.91
C PRO A 454 7.46 -8.64 -42.09
N GLU A 455 6.86 -8.89 -43.26
CA GLU A 455 6.18 -10.16 -43.58
C GLU A 455 7.04 -11.41 -43.34
N LYS A 456 8.33 -11.34 -43.70
CA LYS A 456 9.28 -12.43 -43.45
C LYS A 456 9.38 -12.79 -41.96
N ASN A 457 9.36 -11.78 -41.09
CA ASN A 457 9.42 -11.95 -39.65
C ASN A 457 8.08 -12.45 -39.09
N LYS A 458 6.94 -12.00 -39.65
CA LYS A 458 5.62 -12.50 -39.27
C LYS A 458 5.52 -14.02 -39.42
N ALA A 459 5.93 -14.55 -40.57
CA ALA A 459 5.91 -15.99 -40.82
C ALA A 459 6.82 -16.77 -39.85
N GLN A 460 8.02 -16.24 -39.56
CA GLN A 460 8.95 -16.83 -38.61
C GLN A 460 8.37 -16.89 -37.20
N TYR A 461 7.86 -15.78 -36.68
CA TYR A 461 7.34 -15.69 -35.32
C TYR A 461 6.03 -16.48 -35.16
N LEU A 462 5.17 -16.48 -36.18
CA LEU A 462 3.95 -17.28 -36.18
C LEU A 462 4.25 -18.79 -36.14
N ASN A 463 5.21 -19.26 -36.94
CA ASN A 463 5.65 -20.65 -36.91
C ASN A 463 6.28 -21.03 -35.56
N TRP A 464 7.01 -20.10 -34.93
CA TRP A 464 7.52 -20.31 -33.58
C TRP A 464 6.39 -20.43 -32.55
N CYS A 465 5.42 -19.51 -32.55
CA CYS A 465 4.24 -19.58 -31.69
C CYS A 465 3.51 -20.90 -31.85
N LYS A 466 3.28 -21.35 -33.09
CA LYS A 466 2.65 -22.64 -33.39
C LYS A 466 3.39 -23.81 -32.74
N LYS A 467 4.71 -23.87 -32.88
CA LYS A 467 5.54 -24.95 -32.28
C LYS A 467 5.46 -24.96 -30.76
N GLU A 468 5.55 -23.80 -30.11
CA GLU A 468 5.47 -23.68 -28.64
C GLU A 468 4.08 -24.09 -28.12
N ILE A 469 3.01 -23.64 -28.78
CA ILE A 469 1.62 -23.98 -28.44
C ILE A 469 1.37 -25.48 -28.65
N GLU A 470 1.86 -26.08 -29.75
CA GLU A 470 1.74 -27.52 -29.98
C GLU A 470 2.50 -28.36 -28.93
N LYS A 471 3.71 -27.94 -28.55
CA LYS A 471 4.49 -28.58 -27.48
C LYS A 471 3.73 -28.50 -26.16
N ARG A 472 3.24 -27.31 -25.80
CA ARG A 472 2.50 -27.08 -24.55
C ARG A 472 1.18 -27.84 -24.50
N GLY A 473 0.45 -27.87 -25.62
CA GLY A 473 -0.80 -28.62 -25.74
C GLY A 473 -0.60 -30.12 -25.52
N LYS A 474 0.55 -30.69 -25.92
CA LYS A 474 0.87 -32.11 -25.62
C LYS A 474 1.06 -32.34 -24.12
N GLU A 475 1.77 -31.46 -23.42
CA GLU A 475 2.08 -31.60 -21.99
C GLU A 475 0.86 -31.41 -21.07
N LEU A 476 0.08 -30.35 -21.29
CA LEU A 476 -1.08 -29.97 -20.47
C LEU A 476 -2.16 -31.06 -20.43
N ILE A 477 -2.17 -31.93 -21.44
CA ILE A 477 -3.20 -32.94 -21.62
C ILE A 477 -2.79 -34.28 -21.00
N VAL A 478 -1.49 -34.47 -20.75
CA VAL A 478 -0.94 -35.59 -19.96
C VAL A 478 -1.14 -35.35 -18.46
N THR A 479 -1.03 -34.10 -17.98
CA THR A 479 -0.94 -33.78 -16.55
C THR A 479 -2.28 -33.46 -15.85
N LYS A 480 -3.43 -33.59 -16.52
CA LYS A 480 -4.80 -33.43 -15.95
C LYS A 480 -5.10 -32.08 -15.23
N PHE A 481 -4.31 -31.02 -15.42
CA PHE A 481 -4.57 -29.71 -14.80
C PHE A 481 -5.72 -28.93 -15.48
N ARG A 482 -6.95 -29.19 -15.03
CA ARG A 482 -8.19 -28.66 -15.63
C ARG A 482 -8.33 -27.14 -15.52
N HIS A 483 -7.78 -26.52 -14.47
CA HIS A 483 -7.84 -25.06 -14.24
C HIS A 483 -7.09 -24.23 -15.30
N HIS A 484 -6.27 -24.85 -16.15
CA HIS A 484 -5.50 -24.15 -17.20
C HIS A 484 -6.06 -24.35 -18.62
N TYR A 485 -7.17 -25.08 -18.77
CA TYR A 485 -7.79 -25.30 -20.08
C TYR A 485 -8.26 -24.01 -20.73
N HIS A 486 -8.73 -23.05 -19.93
CA HIS A 486 -9.14 -21.74 -20.41
C HIS A 486 -8.00 -21.00 -21.12
N ARG A 487 -6.82 -20.89 -20.48
CA ARG A 487 -5.64 -20.22 -21.05
C ARG A 487 -5.14 -20.92 -22.31
N MET A 488 -5.11 -22.26 -22.31
CA MET A 488 -4.72 -23.03 -23.49
C MET A 488 -5.70 -22.84 -24.65
N ALA A 489 -7.01 -22.83 -24.37
CA ALA A 489 -8.04 -22.57 -25.35
C ALA A 489 -7.90 -21.16 -25.97
N ALA A 490 -7.64 -20.15 -25.15
CA ALA A 490 -7.39 -18.78 -25.60
C ALA A 490 -6.21 -18.72 -26.59
N LEU A 491 -5.07 -19.33 -26.26
CA LEU A 491 -3.92 -19.39 -27.16
C LEU A 491 -4.21 -20.07 -28.49
N ILE A 492 -4.97 -21.17 -28.49
CA ILE A 492 -5.31 -21.92 -29.70
C ILE A 492 -6.22 -21.09 -30.60
N VAL A 493 -7.24 -20.44 -30.03
CA VAL A 493 -8.16 -19.58 -30.78
C VAL A 493 -7.40 -18.38 -31.35
N THR A 494 -6.57 -17.72 -30.55
CA THR A 494 -5.78 -16.56 -31.01
C THR A 494 -4.71 -16.94 -32.03
N LEU A 495 -4.08 -18.12 -31.92
CA LEU A 495 -3.20 -18.65 -32.97
C LEU A 495 -3.94 -18.81 -34.30
N GLY A 496 -5.17 -19.33 -34.25
CA GLY A 496 -6.03 -19.46 -35.43
C GLY A 496 -6.36 -18.11 -36.05
N GLU A 497 -6.72 -17.11 -35.24
CA GLU A 497 -6.94 -15.73 -35.68
C GLU A 497 -5.67 -15.11 -36.30
N ALA A 498 -4.51 -15.36 -35.72
CA ALA A 498 -3.23 -14.91 -36.25
C ALA A 498 -2.88 -15.58 -37.59
N GLU A 499 -3.03 -16.91 -37.72
CA GLU A 499 -2.80 -17.60 -39.01
C GLU A 499 -3.73 -17.09 -40.11
N GLU A 500 -5.00 -16.84 -39.78
CA GLU A 500 -5.99 -16.34 -40.74
C GLU A 500 -5.67 -14.90 -41.19
N ASN A 501 -5.29 -14.03 -40.25
CA ASN A 501 -4.86 -12.66 -40.57
C ASN A 501 -3.56 -12.60 -41.39
N ASN A 502 -2.73 -13.64 -41.34
CA ASN A 502 -1.47 -13.73 -42.08
C ASN A 502 -1.58 -14.65 -43.32
N GLY A 503 -2.78 -14.81 -43.87
CA GLY A 503 -3.00 -15.35 -45.22
C GLY A 503 -3.46 -16.82 -45.30
N VAL A 504 -3.69 -17.50 -44.18
CA VAL A 504 -4.20 -18.88 -44.17
C VAL A 504 -5.73 -18.86 -44.02
N MET A 505 -6.43 -18.84 -45.15
CA MET A 505 -7.90 -18.75 -45.18
C MET A 505 -8.57 -19.87 -44.36
N GLY A 506 -9.43 -19.49 -43.40
CA GLY A 506 -10.16 -20.44 -42.55
C GLY A 506 -9.31 -21.10 -41.46
N ALA A 507 -8.08 -20.64 -41.20
CA ALA A 507 -7.19 -21.25 -40.22
C ALA A 507 -7.78 -21.32 -38.82
N ARG A 508 -8.51 -20.28 -38.38
CA ARG A 508 -9.19 -20.26 -37.08
C ARG A 508 -10.09 -21.46 -36.89
N ALA A 509 -11.01 -21.69 -37.82
CA ALA A 509 -11.93 -22.82 -37.76
C ALA A 509 -11.20 -24.17 -37.86
N GLN A 510 -10.20 -24.29 -38.73
CA GLN A 510 -9.45 -25.52 -38.95
C GLN A 510 -8.62 -25.92 -37.72
N ILE A 511 -7.90 -24.99 -37.10
CA ILE A 511 -7.08 -25.22 -35.90
C ILE A 511 -7.98 -25.65 -34.73
N ILE A 512 -9.06 -24.92 -34.47
CA ILE A 512 -10.00 -25.25 -33.39
C ILE A 512 -10.58 -26.65 -33.60
N GLN A 513 -11.01 -26.97 -34.83
CA GLN A 513 -11.56 -28.29 -35.14
C GLN A 513 -10.50 -29.39 -34.99
N SER A 514 -9.25 -29.14 -35.35
CA SER A 514 -8.13 -30.08 -35.17
C SER A 514 -7.91 -30.41 -33.69
N TYR A 515 -7.82 -29.39 -32.83
CA TYR A 515 -7.69 -29.58 -31.38
C TYR A 515 -8.93 -30.26 -30.76
N ARG A 516 -10.14 -29.92 -31.21
CA ARG A 516 -11.38 -30.61 -30.78
C ARG A 516 -11.35 -32.10 -31.14
N LYS A 517 -10.97 -32.46 -32.37
CA LYS A 517 -10.88 -33.87 -32.81
C LYS A 517 -9.83 -34.63 -31.99
N LYS A 518 -8.63 -34.05 -31.87
CA LYS A 518 -7.50 -34.62 -31.14
C LYS A 518 -7.79 -34.84 -29.65
N HIS A 519 -8.64 -34.00 -29.07
CA HIS A 519 -8.98 -34.02 -27.64
C HIS A 519 -10.47 -34.25 -27.35
N SER A 520 -11.16 -34.97 -28.24
CA SER A 520 -12.62 -35.24 -28.18
C SER A 520 -13.09 -35.89 -26.87
N ARG A 521 -12.20 -36.59 -26.16
CA ARG A 521 -12.50 -37.23 -24.86
C ARG A 521 -12.34 -36.29 -23.65
N LYS A 522 -11.93 -35.03 -23.84
CA LYS A 522 -11.68 -34.03 -22.78
C LYS A 522 -12.74 -32.94 -22.79
N ARG A 523 -13.96 -33.28 -22.32
CA ARG A 523 -15.15 -32.41 -22.40
C ARG A 523 -14.94 -31.00 -21.81
N ASN A 524 -14.24 -30.87 -20.68
CA ASN A 524 -13.98 -29.57 -20.06
C ASN A 524 -13.08 -28.69 -20.94
N PHE A 525 -12.09 -29.27 -21.63
CA PHE A 525 -11.22 -28.52 -22.53
C PHE A 525 -11.97 -28.06 -23.80
N THR A 526 -12.79 -28.95 -24.38
CA THR A 526 -13.62 -28.56 -25.53
C THR A 526 -14.63 -27.49 -25.17
N ALA A 527 -15.20 -27.53 -23.97
CA ALA A 527 -16.11 -26.47 -23.49
C ALA A 527 -15.41 -25.11 -23.37
N GLU A 528 -14.16 -25.07 -22.92
CA GLU A 528 -13.38 -23.81 -22.89
C GLU A 528 -13.10 -23.24 -24.28
N LEU A 529 -12.83 -24.09 -25.28
CA LEU A 529 -12.74 -23.64 -26.67
C LEU A 529 -14.05 -23.02 -27.15
N ASP A 530 -15.20 -23.62 -26.79
CA ASP A 530 -16.51 -23.17 -27.24
C ASP A 530 -16.92 -21.81 -26.65
N LYS A 531 -16.49 -21.52 -25.40
CA LYS A 531 -16.74 -20.21 -24.75
C LYS A 531 -16.04 -19.04 -25.46
N LEU A 532 -14.92 -19.32 -26.13
CA LEU A 532 -14.00 -18.32 -26.69
C LEU A 532 -14.18 -18.07 -28.19
N ILE A 533 -15.01 -18.86 -28.86
CA ILE A 533 -15.41 -18.66 -30.26
C ILE A 533 -16.41 -17.51 -30.34
#